data_AF-A0A2A5GWW0-F1
#
_entry.id   AF-A0A2A5GWW0-F1
#
_cell.length_a   1.000
_cell.length_b   1.000
_cell.length_c   1.000
_cell.angle_alpha   90.00
_cell.angle_beta   90.00
_cell.angle_gamma   90.00
#
_symmetry.space_group_name_H-M   'P 1'
#
loop_
_entity.id
_entity.type
_entity.pdbx_description
1 polymer ?
#
loop_
_entity_poly.entity_id
_entity_poly.type
_entity_poly.pdbx_seq_one_letter_code
_entity_poly.pdbx_strand_id
1 'polypeptide(L)'
;MNRMVNALKSGNLETNMAKTENGALTHATSGNACVDMFFKLGAMRGADVSRIQSTFHKAFMENPELATRIALWVRDIDKGAGERKIFRDILLWLETNEIVLCEKVVEHVIKTPKLIRWDDILIFKTAFMKDIAYNAIEEALKAKDSLCAKWCPRKGLIAVELRKHMGLTPKQYRKLIVGLTNVIETKMCNNEWEAIEPSKIPSLASARYRTALFRHIPDVMENYANKVEKGEAKINAGAVYPYDVLKPLMNYSYYHSSNCTASEVKIAQAQWNALPDFIGDNSILPVIDVSGSMGSTIAGNLTCMDISLSLGLYCATKQSGPFENLVVTFSNKPKFIQLKKSNISENLKIMRQMDWGMNTNIQATFDALLERSKRFEVTQDDMPKYILIISDMEFDSCSERLTNFQNIKSKFKKAGYIMPNLVFWNVQARGDAETVPISETSKIQPTNPYGQSKAMIEQVLNDLAASDPLWSLGVLRYFNPVGAHKSGEIGEDPQGTPDNLFPYVAQVAVGRRDRLQVFGDDYDTPDGTGVRDYIHVVDLAIGHVQALEHCLSASGVFTVNLGTGNGNSVLEMIHAFEKTSGKPVPYEIVDRRPGDVATSYANPAKAHELLGFEAERDLGDMCRDAWNWQQRNPMGFKNG
;
A
#
# COMPACT_ATOMS: atom_id res chain seq x y z
N MET A 1 -26.13 -39.04 2.15
CA MET A 1 -26.33 -37.83 2.99
C MET A 1 -25.04 -37.41 3.72
N ASN A 2 -24.42 -38.22 4.58
CA ASN A 2 -23.19 -37.81 5.30
C ASN A 2 -21.95 -37.54 4.41
N ARG A 3 -21.79 -38.21 3.26
CA ARG A 3 -20.72 -37.87 2.29
C ARG A 3 -20.97 -36.55 1.54
N MET A 4 -22.22 -36.18 1.31
CA MET A 4 -22.62 -34.91 0.67
C MET A 4 -22.50 -33.74 1.66
N VAL A 5 -22.86 -33.96 2.93
CA VAL A 5 -22.65 -32.98 4.01
C VAL A 5 -21.16 -32.79 4.31
N ASN A 6 -20.34 -33.86 4.25
CA ASN A 6 -18.90 -33.73 4.37
C ASN A 6 -18.26 -33.07 3.13
N ALA A 7 -18.75 -33.34 1.91
CA ALA A 7 -18.31 -32.66 0.70
C ALA A 7 -18.66 -31.16 0.69
N LEU A 8 -19.78 -30.75 1.30
CA LEU A 8 -20.13 -29.33 1.49
C LEU A 8 -19.32 -28.65 2.60
N LYS A 9 -18.81 -29.41 3.59
CA LYS A 9 -17.90 -28.90 4.62
C LYS A 9 -16.43 -28.86 4.16
N SER A 10 -16.01 -29.77 3.28
CA SER A 10 -14.65 -29.80 2.71
C SER A 10 -14.50 -29.03 1.39
N GLY A 11 -15.61 -28.78 0.68
CA GLY A 11 -15.61 -28.10 -0.63
C GLY A 11 -15.20 -26.63 -0.60
N ASN A 12 -15.18 -26.00 0.58
CA ASN A 12 -14.65 -24.65 0.77
C ASN A 12 -13.13 -24.60 1.00
N LEU A 13 -12.45 -25.74 1.22
CA LEU A 13 -11.01 -25.74 1.46
C LEU A 13 -10.20 -25.96 0.17
N GLU A 14 -10.69 -26.76 -0.78
CA GLU A 14 -9.99 -27.00 -2.06
C GLU A 14 -10.15 -25.84 -3.07
N THR A 15 -11.25 -25.09 -3.00
CA THR A 15 -11.50 -23.88 -3.81
C THR A 15 -10.92 -22.60 -3.19
N ASN A 16 -10.45 -22.69 -1.94
CA ASN A 16 -9.82 -21.61 -1.19
C ASN A 16 -8.30 -21.82 -1.12
N MET A 17 -7.68 -22.15 -2.25
CA MET A 17 -6.23 -22.31 -2.36
C MET A 17 -5.69 -21.26 -3.34
N ALA A 18 -4.75 -20.45 -2.88
CA ALA A 18 -3.94 -19.53 -3.67
C ALA A 18 -2.46 -19.93 -3.52
N LYS A 19 -1.58 -19.27 -4.26
CA LYS A 19 -0.13 -19.40 -4.08
C LYS A 19 0.47 -18.05 -3.76
N THR A 20 1.43 -18.02 -2.85
CA THR A 20 2.26 -16.83 -2.62
C THR A 20 3.16 -16.57 -3.82
N GLU A 21 3.77 -15.40 -3.88
CA GLU A 21 4.69 -14.93 -4.92
C GLU A 21 5.75 -15.95 -5.35
N ASN A 22 6.25 -16.78 -4.42
CA ASN A 22 7.24 -17.83 -4.66
C ASN A 22 6.64 -19.26 -4.67
N GLY A 23 5.36 -19.41 -5.02
CA GLY A 23 4.72 -20.70 -5.30
C GLY A 23 4.21 -21.50 -4.10
N ALA A 24 4.24 -20.97 -2.88
CA ALA A 24 3.76 -21.69 -1.69
C ALA A 24 2.22 -21.67 -1.61
N LEU A 25 1.62 -22.85 -1.47
CA LEU A 25 0.17 -22.99 -1.28
C LEU A 25 -0.29 -22.28 0.01
N THR A 26 -1.25 -21.37 -0.13
CA THR A 26 -1.91 -20.61 0.95
C THR A 26 -3.40 -20.55 0.70
N HIS A 27 -4.18 -20.00 1.64
CA HIS A 27 -5.61 -19.79 1.44
C HIS A 27 -5.90 -18.43 0.79
N ALA A 28 -6.79 -18.39 -0.22
CA ALA A 28 -7.15 -17.18 -0.96
C ALA A 28 -8.00 -16.19 -0.13
N THR A 29 -8.72 -16.73 0.85
CA THR A 29 -9.55 -16.04 1.82
C THR A 29 -9.47 -16.81 3.14
N SER A 30 -9.75 -16.16 4.26
CA SER A 30 -9.97 -16.86 5.52
C SER A 30 -11.24 -17.73 5.53
N GLY A 31 -12.09 -17.59 4.50
CA GLY A 31 -13.44 -18.17 4.48
C GLY A 31 -14.45 -17.39 5.33
N ASN A 32 -14.02 -16.25 5.89
CA ASN A 32 -14.83 -15.35 6.70
C ASN A 32 -14.62 -13.91 6.21
N ALA A 33 -15.67 -13.31 5.66
CA ALA A 33 -15.62 -11.98 5.06
C ALA A 33 -15.29 -10.89 6.09
N CYS A 34 -15.66 -11.06 7.37
CA CYS A 34 -15.27 -10.11 8.42
C CYS A 34 -13.77 -10.17 8.72
N VAL A 35 -13.17 -11.36 8.80
CA VAL A 35 -11.72 -11.55 8.99
C VAL A 35 -10.96 -11.00 7.79
N ASP A 36 -11.44 -11.28 6.58
CA ASP A 36 -10.88 -10.73 5.34
C ASP A 36 -10.95 -9.21 5.31
N MET A 37 -12.08 -8.61 5.71
CA MET A 37 -12.24 -7.16 5.80
C MET A 37 -11.28 -6.56 6.84
N PHE A 38 -11.20 -7.15 8.03
CA PHE A 38 -10.30 -6.68 9.10
C PHE A 38 -8.85 -6.66 8.63
N PHE A 39 -8.41 -7.70 7.92
CA PHE A 39 -7.06 -7.78 7.35
C PHE A 39 -6.83 -6.78 6.21
N LYS A 40 -7.81 -6.64 5.30
CA LYS A 40 -7.63 -5.87 4.05
C LYS A 40 -7.74 -4.36 4.25
N LEU A 41 -8.60 -3.88 5.15
CA LEU A 41 -8.93 -2.45 5.21
C LEU A 41 -7.73 -1.56 5.58
N GLY A 42 -6.83 -2.00 6.46
CA GLY A 42 -5.61 -1.25 6.78
C GLY A 42 -4.66 -1.08 5.59
N ALA A 43 -4.70 -2.01 4.63
CA ALA A 43 -3.89 -1.97 3.40
C ALA A 43 -4.63 -1.33 2.21
N MET A 44 -5.88 -0.90 2.39
CA MET A 44 -6.72 -0.31 1.34
C MET A 44 -6.61 1.22 1.27
N ARG A 45 -5.56 1.80 1.85
CA ARG A 45 -5.31 3.25 1.72
C ARG A 45 -5.13 3.60 0.25
N GLY A 46 -5.96 4.52 -0.26
CA GLY A 46 -5.98 4.89 -1.68
C GLY A 46 -6.77 3.93 -2.59
N ALA A 47 -7.40 2.88 -2.03
CA ALA A 47 -8.28 2.01 -2.80
C ALA A 47 -9.54 2.75 -3.27
N ASP A 48 -10.08 2.27 -4.40
CA ASP A 48 -11.34 2.72 -4.95
C ASP A 48 -12.51 2.54 -3.95
N VAL A 49 -13.43 3.50 -3.97
CA VAL A 49 -14.60 3.52 -3.09
C VAL A 49 -15.44 2.26 -3.28
N SER A 50 -15.65 1.80 -4.52
CA SER A 50 -16.43 0.61 -4.82
C SER A 50 -15.78 -0.65 -4.26
N ARG A 51 -14.44 -0.72 -4.25
CA ARG A 51 -13.70 -1.85 -3.65
C ARG A 51 -13.84 -1.87 -2.13
N ILE A 52 -13.75 -0.72 -1.48
CA ILE A 52 -13.95 -0.57 -0.03
C ILE A 52 -15.38 -0.97 0.33
N GLN A 53 -16.36 -0.41 -0.38
CA GLN A 53 -17.78 -0.66 -0.16
C GLN A 53 -18.18 -2.11 -0.46
N SER A 54 -17.64 -2.73 -1.51
CA SER A 54 -17.85 -4.15 -1.80
C SER A 54 -17.27 -5.05 -0.70
N THR A 55 -16.09 -4.72 -0.18
CA THR A 55 -15.47 -5.46 0.92
C THR A 55 -16.28 -5.33 2.21
N PHE A 56 -16.72 -4.11 2.52
CA PHE A 56 -17.62 -3.85 3.65
C PHE A 56 -18.93 -4.59 3.48
N HIS A 57 -19.57 -4.52 2.31
CA HIS A 57 -20.84 -5.18 2.02
C HIS A 57 -20.74 -6.70 2.22
N LYS A 58 -19.69 -7.36 1.73
CA LYS A 58 -19.50 -8.81 1.95
C LYS A 58 -19.38 -9.15 3.43
N ALA A 59 -18.61 -8.40 4.20
CA ALA A 59 -18.49 -8.58 5.64
C ALA A 59 -19.81 -8.28 6.37
N PHE A 60 -20.54 -7.26 5.93
CA PHE A 60 -21.82 -6.86 6.48
C PHE A 60 -22.88 -7.94 6.26
N MET A 61 -22.95 -8.53 5.06
CA MET A 61 -23.84 -9.66 4.76
C MET A 61 -23.52 -10.90 5.59
N GLU A 62 -22.27 -11.06 6.02
CA GLU A 62 -21.86 -12.17 6.88
C GLU A 62 -22.19 -11.92 8.36
N ASN A 63 -21.81 -10.76 8.89
CA ASN A 63 -22.11 -10.35 10.25
C ASN A 63 -22.16 -8.81 10.35
N PRO A 64 -23.36 -8.20 10.34
CA PRO A 64 -23.53 -6.76 10.41
C PRO A 64 -22.88 -6.13 11.64
N GLU A 65 -23.06 -6.72 12.82
CA GLU A 65 -22.52 -6.19 14.08
C GLU A 65 -20.99 -6.17 14.05
N LEU A 66 -20.38 -7.29 13.65
CA LEU A 66 -18.93 -7.40 13.59
C LEU A 66 -18.34 -6.50 12.51
N ALA A 67 -18.95 -6.42 11.32
CA ALA A 67 -18.54 -5.51 10.25
C ALA A 67 -18.58 -4.05 10.70
N THR A 68 -19.64 -3.62 11.39
CA THR A 68 -19.74 -2.26 11.95
C THR A 68 -18.68 -2.02 13.02
N ARG A 69 -18.41 -2.99 13.90
CA ARG A 69 -17.32 -2.88 14.88
C ARG A 69 -15.95 -2.77 14.23
N ILE A 70 -15.71 -3.51 13.14
CA ILE A 70 -14.48 -3.37 12.35
C ILE A 70 -14.40 -1.97 11.72
N ALA A 71 -15.50 -1.43 11.17
CA ALA A 71 -15.50 -0.07 10.63
C ALA A 71 -15.16 1.00 11.69
N LEU A 72 -15.68 0.86 12.92
CA LEU A 72 -15.31 1.73 14.04
C LEU A 72 -13.83 1.58 14.41
N TRP A 73 -13.31 0.35 14.47
CA TRP A 73 -11.89 0.08 14.69
C TRP A 73 -11.00 0.66 13.58
N VAL A 74 -11.42 0.58 12.31
CA VAL A 74 -10.68 1.15 11.19
C VAL A 74 -10.50 2.66 11.37
N ARG A 75 -11.49 3.33 11.97
CA ARG A 75 -11.42 4.78 12.18
C ARG A 75 -10.73 5.20 13.45
N ASP A 76 -10.90 4.47 14.56
CA ASP A 76 -10.47 4.85 15.91
C ASP A 76 -9.09 5.53 15.88
N ILE A 77 -9.04 6.78 16.35
CA ILE A 77 -7.86 7.65 16.21
C ILE A 77 -6.77 7.35 17.24
N ASP A 78 -7.09 6.56 18.26
CA ASP A 78 -6.25 6.23 19.41
C ASP A 78 -5.76 4.78 19.31
N LYS A 79 -6.68 3.83 19.05
CA LYS A 79 -6.40 2.38 19.08
C LYS A 79 -6.73 1.63 17.79
N GLY A 80 -7.19 2.36 16.77
CA GLY A 80 -7.61 1.82 15.49
C GLY A 80 -6.56 1.89 14.39
N ALA A 81 -6.98 1.58 13.16
CA ALA A 81 -6.13 1.76 11.98
C ALA A 81 -5.97 3.24 11.56
N GLY A 82 -6.82 4.14 12.08
CA GLY A 82 -6.80 5.57 11.77
C GLY A 82 -7.16 5.91 10.32
N GLU A 83 -7.74 4.97 9.55
CA GLU A 83 -8.01 5.11 8.12
C GLU A 83 -9.26 5.95 7.85
N ARG A 84 -9.03 7.26 7.68
CA ARG A 84 -10.07 8.28 7.57
C ARG A 84 -10.96 8.12 6.32
N LYS A 85 -10.37 7.99 5.13
CA LYS A 85 -11.13 7.91 3.87
C LYS A 85 -12.01 6.67 3.86
N ILE A 86 -11.43 5.53 4.22
CA ILE A 86 -12.10 4.23 4.24
C ILE A 86 -13.34 4.26 5.14
N PHE A 87 -13.22 4.80 6.36
CA PHE A 87 -14.37 4.93 7.25
C PHE A 87 -15.48 5.82 6.67
N ARG A 88 -15.11 6.93 6.03
CA ARG A 88 -16.08 7.82 5.38
C ARG A 88 -16.80 7.13 4.22
N ASP A 89 -16.08 6.36 3.43
CA ASP A 89 -16.65 5.58 2.32
C ASP A 89 -17.64 4.52 2.83
N ILE A 90 -17.35 3.93 4.00
CA ILE A 90 -18.27 3.02 4.70
C ILE A 90 -19.49 3.76 5.26
N LEU A 91 -19.32 4.94 5.87
CA LEU A 91 -20.44 5.75 6.35
C LEU A 91 -21.37 6.18 5.22
N LEU A 92 -20.84 6.54 4.04
CA LEU A 92 -21.66 6.84 2.86
C LEU A 92 -22.41 5.61 2.34
N TRP A 93 -21.78 4.44 2.43
CA TRP A 93 -22.45 3.17 2.13
C TRP A 93 -23.59 2.90 3.11
N LEU A 94 -23.38 3.11 4.41
CA LEU A 94 -24.42 2.97 5.44
C LEU A 94 -25.53 4.01 5.24
N GLU A 95 -25.22 5.26 4.89
CA GLU A 95 -26.24 6.27 4.56
C GLU A 95 -27.14 5.81 3.40
N THR A 96 -26.54 5.18 2.39
CA THR A 96 -27.25 4.73 1.18
C THR A 96 -28.05 3.46 1.39
N ASN A 97 -27.53 2.49 2.15
CA ASN A 97 -28.09 1.13 2.23
C ASN A 97 -28.77 0.82 3.58
N GLU A 98 -28.32 1.45 4.68
CA GLU A 98 -28.68 1.10 6.05
C GLU A 98 -28.79 2.36 6.94
N ILE A 99 -29.62 3.33 6.53
CA ILE A 99 -29.63 4.68 7.10
C ILE A 99 -29.89 4.72 8.62
N VAL A 100 -30.74 3.82 9.14
CA VAL A 100 -31.03 3.71 10.58
C VAL A 100 -29.80 3.23 11.37
N LEU A 101 -28.99 2.34 10.78
CA LEU A 101 -27.73 1.94 11.39
C LEU A 101 -26.70 3.06 11.26
N CYS A 102 -26.67 3.77 10.13
CA CYS A 102 -25.81 4.93 9.94
C CYS A 102 -26.04 5.99 11.03
N GLU A 103 -27.30 6.33 11.31
CA GLU A 103 -27.69 7.24 12.40
C GLU A 103 -27.13 6.75 13.75
N LYS A 104 -27.38 5.49 14.12
CA LYS A 104 -26.88 4.91 15.39
C LYS A 104 -25.36 4.94 15.49
N VAL A 105 -24.65 4.63 14.39
CA VAL A 105 -23.19 4.69 14.33
C VAL A 105 -22.72 6.12 14.55
N VAL A 106 -23.33 7.09 13.86
CA VAL A 106 -23.01 8.52 13.97
C VAL A 106 -23.25 9.04 15.38
N GLU A 107 -24.39 8.74 15.99
CA GLU A 107 -24.68 9.08 17.38
C GLU A 107 -23.65 8.50 18.35
N HIS A 108 -23.25 7.24 18.13
CA HIS A 108 -22.27 6.56 18.97
C HIS A 108 -20.88 7.22 18.86
N VAL A 109 -20.44 7.56 17.65
CA VAL A 109 -19.14 8.22 17.46
C VAL A 109 -19.12 9.66 17.92
N ILE A 110 -20.24 10.40 17.82
CA ILE A 110 -20.37 11.75 18.39
C ILE A 110 -20.21 11.69 19.92
N LYS A 111 -20.83 10.70 20.57
CA LYS A 111 -20.72 10.47 22.01
C LYS A 111 -19.35 9.92 22.43
N THR A 112 -18.52 9.49 21.48
CA THR A 112 -17.20 8.91 21.73
C THR A 112 -16.12 9.64 20.92
N PRO A 113 -15.67 10.83 21.37
CA PRO A 113 -14.80 11.72 20.60
C PRO A 113 -13.44 11.12 20.19
N LYS A 114 -13.02 10.01 20.80
CA LYS A 114 -11.80 9.29 20.42
C LYS A 114 -11.95 8.43 19.18
N LEU A 115 -13.18 8.10 18.76
CA LEU A 115 -13.40 7.25 17.60
C LEU A 115 -13.29 8.00 16.28
N ILE A 116 -13.46 9.32 16.26
CA ILE A 116 -13.55 10.10 15.02
C ILE A 116 -12.85 11.45 15.11
N ARG A 117 -12.73 12.11 13.96
CA ARG A 117 -12.61 13.56 13.89
C ARG A 117 -13.98 14.15 13.59
N TRP A 118 -14.27 15.33 14.12
CA TRP A 118 -15.51 16.07 13.85
C TRP A 118 -15.78 16.30 12.35
N ASP A 119 -14.75 16.36 11.51
CA ASP A 119 -14.94 16.51 10.07
C ASP A 119 -15.38 15.21 9.37
N ASP A 120 -15.38 14.05 10.04
CA ASP A 120 -15.80 12.76 9.46
C ASP A 120 -17.31 12.63 9.27
N ILE A 121 -18.10 13.32 10.08
CA ILE A 121 -19.57 13.35 9.97
C ILE A 121 -20.07 14.40 8.98
N LEU A 122 -19.19 15.21 8.38
CA LEU A 122 -19.57 16.27 7.43
C LEU A 122 -19.69 15.78 5.98
N ILE A 123 -19.63 14.47 5.75
CA ILE A 123 -19.60 13.86 4.41
C ILE A 123 -20.99 13.57 3.83
N PHE A 124 -22.01 13.52 4.68
CA PHE A 124 -23.34 13.03 4.36
C PHE A 124 -24.04 13.83 3.25
N LYS A 125 -24.88 13.13 2.49
CA LYS A 125 -25.56 13.69 1.31
C LYS A 125 -27.02 14.02 1.57
N THR A 126 -27.69 13.20 2.36
CA THR A 126 -29.12 13.36 2.68
C THR A 126 -29.34 14.51 3.66
N ALA A 127 -30.47 15.21 3.52
CA ALA A 127 -30.82 16.31 4.43
C ALA A 127 -30.93 15.84 5.89
N PHE A 128 -31.48 14.63 6.09
CA PHE A 128 -31.62 14.00 7.41
C PHE A 128 -30.26 13.81 8.11
N MET A 129 -29.31 13.14 7.46
CA MET A 129 -27.99 12.90 8.06
C MET A 129 -27.16 14.18 8.20
N LYS A 130 -27.32 15.15 7.28
CA LYS A 130 -26.70 16.47 7.40
C LYS A 130 -27.19 17.22 8.64
N ASP A 131 -28.50 17.19 8.91
CA ASP A 131 -29.08 17.85 10.08
C ASP A 131 -28.50 17.30 11.39
N ILE A 132 -28.45 15.96 11.52
CA ILE A 132 -27.80 15.28 12.66
C ILE A 132 -26.35 15.75 12.83
N ALA A 133 -25.57 15.73 11.75
CA ALA A 133 -24.17 16.12 11.80
C ALA A 133 -23.98 17.60 12.15
N TYR A 134 -24.80 18.50 11.59
CA TYR A 134 -24.66 19.95 11.81
C TYR A 134 -25.13 20.36 13.19
N ASN A 135 -26.20 19.75 13.72
CA ASN A 135 -26.64 19.92 15.09
C ASN A 135 -25.54 19.50 16.08
N ALA A 136 -24.91 18.34 15.86
CA ALA A 136 -23.81 17.87 16.70
C ALA A 136 -22.61 18.81 16.70
N ILE A 137 -22.25 19.36 15.53
CA ILE A 137 -21.17 20.35 15.40
C ILE A 137 -21.53 21.65 16.11
N GLU A 138 -22.78 22.13 15.98
CA GLU A 138 -23.24 23.33 16.65
C GLU A 138 -23.20 23.19 18.18
N GLU A 139 -23.68 22.07 18.72
CA GLU A 139 -23.62 21.76 20.14
C GLU A 139 -22.17 21.69 20.65
N ALA A 140 -21.29 21.02 19.92
CA ALA A 140 -19.88 20.94 20.28
C ALA A 140 -19.18 22.31 20.28
N LEU A 141 -19.47 23.17 19.30
CA LEU A 141 -18.94 24.53 19.27
C LEU A 141 -19.52 25.40 20.40
N LYS A 142 -20.81 25.25 20.75
CA LYS A 142 -21.41 25.91 21.92
C LYS A 142 -20.76 25.45 23.23
N ALA A 143 -20.40 24.17 23.31
CA ALA A 143 -19.64 23.59 24.41
C ALA A 143 -18.15 23.97 24.42
N LYS A 144 -17.71 24.83 23.48
CA LYS A 144 -16.32 25.29 23.32
C LYS A 144 -15.32 24.16 23.03
N ASP A 145 -15.76 23.11 22.32
CA ASP A 145 -14.87 22.03 21.89
C ASP A 145 -13.82 22.56 20.88
N SER A 146 -12.57 22.61 21.34
CA SER A 146 -11.43 23.09 20.54
C SER A 146 -11.06 22.16 19.38
N LEU A 147 -11.29 20.86 19.48
CA LEU A 147 -11.04 19.89 18.41
C LEU A 147 -12.12 20.02 17.32
N CYS A 148 -13.37 20.23 17.71
CA CYS A 148 -14.45 20.56 16.78
C CYS A 148 -14.10 21.81 15.98
N ALA A 149 -13.76 22.90 16.68
CA ALA A 149 -13.35 24.14 16.05
C ALA A 149 -12.13 23.99 15.13
N LYS A 150 -11.15 23.15 15.52
CA LYS A 150 -9.95 22.87 14.73
C LYS A 150 -10.29 22.24 13.38
N TRP A 151 -11.19 21.25 13.38
CA TRP A 151 -11.52 20.44 12.22
C TRP A 151 -12.66 21.02 11.36
N CYS A 152 -13.44 21.97 11.89
CA CYS A 152 -14.46 22.67 11.13
C CYS A 152 -13.91 23.31 9.84
N PRO A 153 -14.61 23.17 8.70
CA PRO A 153 -14.18 23.75 7.44
C PRO A 153 -14.24 25.28 7.51
N ARG A 154 -13.18 25.94 7.03
CA ARG A 154 -13.05 27.41 7.01
C ARG A 154 -13.55 28.05 5.72
N LYS A 155 -13.65 27.26 4.64
CA LYS A 155 -14.05 27.65 3.28
C LYS A 155 -14.76 26.48 2.58
N GLY A 156 -15.40 26.73 1.44
CA GLY A 156 -16.08 25.72 0.62
C GLY A 156 -17.57 25.53 0.96
N LEU A 157 -18.23 24.64 0.21
CA LEU A 157 -19.69 24.41 0.30
C LEU A 157 -20.13 24.00 1.70
N ILE A 158 -19.43 23.06 2.34
CA ILE A 158 -19.78 22.59 3.70
C ILE A 158 -19.69 23.73 4.72
N ALA A 159 -18.69 24.63 4.61
CA ALA A 159 -18.59 25.80 5.49
C ALA A 159 -19.75 26.79 5.27
N VAL A 160 -20.27 26.88 4.04
CA VAL A 160 -21.45 27.67 3.71
C VAL A 160 -22.72 27.04 4.26
N GLU A 161 -22.84 25.72 4.21
CA GLU A 161 -23.97 24.98 4.77
C GLU A 161 -24.00 25.09 6.30
N LEU A 162 -22.88 24.80 6.99
CA LEU A 162 -22.76 24.91 8.45
C LEU A 162 -23.07 26.31 8.98
N ARG A 163 -22.54 27.37 8.35
CA ARG A 163 -22.84 28.74 8.82
C ARG A 163 -24.30 29.13 8.63
N LYS A 164 -24.94 28.64 7.57
CA LYS A 164 -26.37 28.87 7.30
C LYS A 164 -27.21 28.16 8.35
N HIS A 165 -26.86 26.90 8.66
CA HIS A 165 -27.47 26.11 9.73
C HIS A 165 -27.48 26.85 11.07
N MET A 166 -26.31 27.38 11.47
CA MET A 166 -26.14 28.10 12.73
C MET A 166 -26.64 29.56 12.71
N GLY A 167 -27.17 30.06 11.58
CA GLY A 167 -27.58 31.46 11.45
C GLY A 167 -26.42 32.47 11.56
N LEU A 168 -25.18 32.09 11.24
CA LEU A 168 -23.99 32.92 11.40
C LEU A 168 -23.54 33.58 10.10
N THR A 169 -23.13 34.85 10.19
CA THR A 169 -22.39 35.51 9.11
C THR A 169 -21.00 34.88 8.93
N PRO A 170 -20.37 34.99 7.74
CA PRO A 170 -19.00 34.49 7.52
C PRO A 170 -17.98 35.04 8.55
N LYS A 171 -18.15 36.29 8.97
CA LYS A 171 -17.27 36.93 9.97
C LYS A 171 -17.48 36.34 11.37
N GLN A 172 -18.73 36.14 11.80
CA GLN A 172 -19.05 35.54 13.09
C GLN A 172 -18.55 34.09 13.17
N TYR A 173 -18.81 33.28 12.13
CA TYR A 173 -18.38 31.89 12.08
C TYR A 173 -16.84 31.77 12.15
N ARG A 174 -16.10 32.57 11.37
CA ARG A 174 -14.64 32.59 11.43
C ARG A 174 -14.13 33.00 12.81
N LYS A 175 -14.73 34.02 13.43
CA LYS A 175 -14.34 34.48 14.78
C LYS A 175 -14.57 33.39 15.82
N LEU A 176 -15.70 32.67 15.73
CA LEU A 176 -16.05 31.56 16.62
C LEU A 176 -15.00 30.44 16.55
N ILE A 177 -14.75 29.89 15.36
CA ILE A 177 -13.85 28.75 15.22
C ILE A 177 -12.39 29.13 15.54
N VAL A 178 -11.93 30.32 15.14
CA VAL A 178 -10.56 30.77 15.44
C VAL A 178 -10.38 31.03 16.94
N GLY A 179 -11.37 31.63 17.60
CA GLY A 179 -11.31 31.91 19.03
C GLY A 179 -11.29 30.65 19.90
N LEU A 180 -11.72 29.50 19.36
CA LEU A 180 -11.71 28.20 20.05
C LEU A 180 -10.49 27.33 19.70
N THR A 181 -9.71 27.70 18.67
CA THR A 181 -8.50 26.94 18.28
C THR A 181 -7.26 27.44 19.00
N ASN A 182 -6.58 26.56 19.73
CA ASN A 182 -5.24 26.79 20.28
C ASN A 182 -4.27 25.76 19.70
N VAL A 183 -3.71 26.06 18.53
CA VAL A 183 -2.77 25.18 17.82
C VAL A 183 -1.43 25.89 17.64
N ILE A 184 -0.34 25.13 17.69
CA ILE A 184 1.03 25.67 17.64
C ILE A 184 1.27 26.46 16.35
N GLU A 185 0.67 26.03 15.24
CA GLU A 185 0.75 26.66 13.93
C GLU A 185 0.27 28.11 13.98
N THR A 186 -0.73 28.44 14.80
CA THR A 186 -1.21 29.82 14.96
C THR A 186 -0.14 30.70 15.62
N LYS A 187 0.49 30.21 16.68
CA LYS A 187 1.59 30.93 17.36
C LYS A 187 2.78 31.11 16.42
N MET A 188 3.15 30.06 15.67
CA MET A 188 4.23 30.13 14.68
C MET A 188 3.92 31.14 13.57
N CYS A 189 2.70 31.15 13.02
CA CYS A 189 2.29 32.10 11.98
C CYS A 189 2.26 33.55 12.50
N ASN A 190 1.93 33.77 13.76
CA ASN A 190 1.96 35.09 14.40
C ASN A 190 3.36 35.51 14.88
N ASN A 191 4.40 34.69 14.64
CA ASN A 191 5.76 34.90 15.14
C ASN A 191 5.87 34.95 16.69
N GLU A 192 4.92 34.35 17.40
CA GLU A 192 4.84 34.27 18.87
C GLU A 192 5.62 33.05 19.40
N TRP A 193 6.88 32.90 19.02
CA TRP A 193 7.67 31.69 19.31
C TRP A 193 7.94 31.46 20.81
N GLU A 194 8.18 32.52 21.57
CA GLU A 194 8.44 32.43 23.02
C GLU A 194 7.22 31.99 23.84
N ALA A 195 6.01 32.14 23.29
CA ALA A 195 4.77 31.68 23.91
C ALA A 195 4.53 30.17 23.71
N ILE A 196 5.43 29.47 23.00
CA ILE A 196 5.35 28.03 22.77
C ILE A 196 5.98 27.30 23.96
N GLU A 197 5.18 26.51 24.67
CA GLU A 197 5.64 25.66 25.77
C GLU A 197 5.87 24.22 25.26
N PRO A 198 7.13 23.74 25.15
CA PRO A 198 7.42 22.43 24.55
C PRO A 198 6.71 21.23 25.20
N SER A 199 6.54 21.26 26.53
CA SER A 199 5.87 20.20 27.31
C SER A 199 4.36 20.07 26.99
N LYS A 200 3.74 21.11 26.45
CA LYS A 200 2.33 21.13 26.06
C LYS A 200 2.11 20.80 24.58
N ILE A 201 3.18 20.67 23.79
CA ILE A 201 3.05 20.37 22.36
C ILE A 201 2.66 18.90 22.18
N PRO A 202 1.59 18.60 21.39
CA PRO A 202 1.27 17.24 21.01
C PRO A 202 2.43 16.58 20.25
N SER A 203 2.62 15.29 20.46
CA SER A 203 3.81 14.56 20.03
C SER A 203 4.10 14.65 18.52
N LEU A 204 3.07 14.47 17.69
CA LEU A 204 3.19 14.55 16.24
C LEU A 204 3.52 15.98 15.75
N ALA A 205 3.00 17.01 16.43
CA ALA A 205 3.30 18.40 16.11
C ALA A 205 4.74 18.74 16.51
N SER A 206 5.21 18.23 17.66
CA SER A 206 6.60 18.37 18.09
C SER A 206 7.57 17.74 17.08
N ALA A 207 7.26 16.54 16.57
CA ALA A 207 8.06 15.89 15.54
C ALA A 207 8.05 16.69 14.21
N ARG A 208 6.87 17.12 13.75
CA ARG A 208 6.71 17.85 12.48
C ARG A 208 7.41 19.21 12.47
N TYR A 209 7.30 19.97 13.56
CA TYR A 209 7.84 21.33 13.65
C TYR A 209 9.21 21.39 14.35
N ARG A 210 9.85 20.24 14.59
CA ARG A 210 11.13 20.12 15.29
C ARG A 210 12.18 21.11 14.77
N THR A 211 12.47 21.08 13.47
CA THR A 211 13.49 21.95 12.85
C THR A 211 13.19 23.42 13.06
N ALA A 212 11.91 23.81 13.02
CA ALA A 212 11.50 25.19 13.25
C ALA A 212 11.67 25.58 14.73
N LEU A 213 11.29 24.70 15.66
CA LEU A 213 11.47 24.94 17.11
C LEU A 213 12.94 25.12 17.48
N PHE A 214 13.83 24.22 17.03
CA PHE A 214 15.26 24.34 17.31
C PHE A 214 15.93 25.54 16.62
N ARG A 215 15.37 26.03 15.51
CA ARG A 215 15.86 27.22 14.82
C ARG A 215 15.43 28.52 15.52
N HIS A 216 14.19 28.59 15.99
CA HIS A 216 13.60 29.84 16.49
C HIS A 216 13.68 30.00 18.01
N ILE A 217 13.71 28.90 18.78
CA ILE A 217 13.76 28.92 20.25
C ILE A 217 14.79 27.90 20.81
N PRO A 218 16.07 27.96 20.40
CA PRO A 218 17.09 26.98 20.78
C PRO A 218 17.27 26.83 22.31
N ASP A 219 17.35 27.95 23.04
CA ASP A 219 17.58 27.94 24.50
C ASP A 219 16.41 27.31 25.27
N VAL A 220 15.17 27.56 24.80
CA VAL A 220 13.96 26.97 25.37
C VAL A 220 13.95 25.46 25.17
N MET A 221 14.36 25.00 23.98
CA MET A 221 14.43 23.57 23.65
C MET A 221 15.55 22.86 24.42
N GLU A 222 16.70 23.51 24.65
CA GLU A 222 17.78 22.97 25.47
C GLU A 222 17.37 22.83 26.94
N ASN A 223 16.78 23.87 27.53
CA ASN A 223 16.25 23.81 28.89
C ASN A 223 15.18 22.71 29.03
N TYR A 224 14.29 22.61 28.05
CA TYR A 224 13.29 21.54 28.01
C TYR A 224 13.94 20.15 27.94
N ALA A 225 14.94 19.94 27.08
CA ALA A 225 15.66 18.67 26.97
C ALA A 225 16.29 18.25 28.31
N ASN A 226 16.92 19.19 29.03
CA ASN A 226 17.52 18.93 30.33
C ASN A 226 16.47 18.61 31.41
N LYS A 227 15.32 19.30 31.41
CA LYS A 227 14.22 18.99 32.34
C LYS A 227 13.59 17.63 32.05
N VAL A 228 13.44 17.26 30.78
CA VAL A 228 12.91 15.95 30.40
C VAL A 228 13.88 14.82 30.80
N GLU A 229 15.19 15.00 30.60
CA GLU A 229 16.22 14.04 31.03
C GLU A 229 16.20 13.81 32.55
N LYS A 230 15.96 14.87 33.34
CA LYS A 230 15.81 14.79 34.81
C LYS A 230 14.44 14.27 35.28
N GLY A 231 13.48 14.06 34.37
CA GLY A 231 12.10 13.69 34.70
C GLY A 231 11.25 14.84 35.27
N GLU A 232 11.72 16.09 35.20
CA GLU A 232 11.05 17.29 35.70
C GLU A 232 10.02 17.86 34.71
N ALA A 233 10.03 17.42 33.45
CA ALA A 233 9.11 17.84 32.42
C ALA A 233 8.42 16.65 31.73
N LYS A 234 7.13 16.84 31.40
CA LYS A 234 6.33 15.84 30.68
C LYS A 234 6.79 15.74 29.22
N ILE A 235 6.96 14.50 28.75
CA ILE A 235 7.15 14.16 27.34
C ILE A 235 5.89 13.48 26.81
N ASN A 236 5.34 13.96 25.68
CA ASN A 236 4.20 13.32 25.03
C ASN A 236 4.72 12.33 23.98
N ALA A 237 4.44 11.03 24.12
CA ALA A 237 4.83 10.01 23.14
C ALA A 237 3.67 9.10 22.66
N GLY A 238 2.44 9.32 23.16
CA GLY A 238 1.31 8.41 22.92
C GLY A 238 0.81 8.31 21.48
N ALA A 239 1.13 9.29 20.62
CA ALA A 239 0.70 9.32 19.21
C ALA A 239 1.88 9.36 18.22
N VAL A 240 3.03 8.81 18.63
CA VAL A 240 4.28 8.78 17.84
C VAL A 240 4.65 7.34 17.59
N TYR A 241 5.02 7.01 16.36
CA TYR A 241 5.53 5.68 16.04
C TYR A 241 7.03 5.58 16.31
N PRO A 242 7.59 4.36 16.50
CA PRO A 242 9.03 4.17 16.68
C PRO A 242 9.88 4.88 15.61
N TYR A 243 9.48 4.83 14.34
CA TYR A 243 10.20 5.52 13.26
C TYR A 243 10.16 7.04 13.38
N ASP A 244 9.09 7.64 13.89
CA ASP A 244 9.00 9.10 14.06
C ASP A 244 10.00 9.61 15.11
N VAL A 245 10.34 8.77 16.11
CA VAL A 245 11.35 9.08 17.13
C VAL A 245 12.77 8.92 16.59
N LEU A 246 13.03 7.85 15.82
CA LEU A 246 14.39 7.53 15.37
C LEU A 246 14.79 8.28 14.10
N LYS A 247 13.86 8.52 13.18
CA LYS A 247 14.15 9.15 11.87
C LYS A 247 14.97 10.44 11.96
N PRO A 248 14.72 11.37 12.91
CA PRO A 248 15.55 12.55 13.04
C PRO A 248 17.02 12.24 13.39
N LEU A 249 17.27 11.16 14.12
CA LEU A 249 18.62 10.63 14.43
C LEU A 249 19.24 9.88 13.24
N MET A 250 18.48 9.67 12.16
CA MET A 250 18.86 8.86 11.01
C MET A 250 19.33 9.65 9.78
N ASN A 251 19.28 10.99 9.81
CA ASN A 251 19.40 11.89 8.66
C ASN A 251 20.18 11.41 7.40
N TYR A 252 19.39 11.15 6.34
CA TYR A 252 19.52 11.48 4.91
C TYR A 252 20.67 11.02 4.02
N SER A 253 21.57 10.20 4.51
CA SER A 253 22.29 9.24 3.68
C SER A 253 22.73 8.13 4.61
N TYR A 254 22.51 6.88 4.21
CA TYR A 254 23.06 5.71 4.91
C TYR A 254 24.57 5.83 5.18
N TYR A 255 25.24 6.76 4.50
CA TYR A 255 26.66 7.06 4.54
C TYR A 255 27.06 8.35 5.28
N HIS A 256 26.15 9.12 5.91
CA HIS A 256 26.49 10.39 6.58
C HIS A 256 26.12 10.40 8.08
N SER A 257 26.95 11.08 8.88
CA SER A 257 26.70 11.32 10.30
C SER A 257 25.53 12.28 10.49
N SER A 258 24.66 12.00 11.46
CA SER A 258 23.50 12.84 11.77
C SER A 258 23.94 14.20 12.35
N ASN A 259 23.47 15.31 11.76
CA ASN A 259 23.59 16.68 12.33
C ASN A 259 22.60 16.93 13.49
N CYS A 260 22.39 15.96 14.39
CA CYS A 260 21.56 16.16 15.58
C CYS A 260 22.37 16.79 16.71
N THR A 261 21.81 17.82 17.33
CA THR A 261 22.32 18.41 18.57
C THR A 261 22.16 17.46 19.75
N ALA A 262 22.95 17.65 20.81
CA ALA A 262 22.83 16.84 22.03
C ALA A 262 21.42 16.91 22.64
N SER A 263 20.79 18.09 22.62
CA SER A 263 19.42 18.32 23.10
C SER A 263 18.39 17.53 22.30
N GLU A 264 18.56 17.41 20.98
CA GLU A 264 17.69 16.59 20.13
C GLU A 264 17.78 15.09 20.47
N VAL A 265 18.99 14.60 20.76
CA VAL A 265 19.21 13.21 21.17
C VAL A 265 18.53 12.92 22.52
N LYS A 266 18.65 13.83 23.49
CA LYS A 266 18.00 13.70 24.81
C LYS A 266 16.48 13.60 24.69
N ILE A 267 15.87 14.48 23.90
CA ILE A 267 14.42 14.47 23.67
C ILE A 267 13.98 13.17 22.99
N ALA A 268 14.70 12.73 21.96
CA ALA A 268 14.38 11.49 21.26
C ALA A 268 14.50 10.26 22.18
N GLN A 269 15.54 10.20 23.03
CA GLN A 269 15.70 9.12 24.00
C GLN A 269 14.56 9.09 25.02
N ALA A 270 14.14 10.26 25.52
CA ALA A 270 13.02 10.34 26.43
C ALA A 270 11.68 9.98 25.76
N GLN A 271 11.47 10.39 24.51
CA GLN A 271 10.31 9.98 23.71
C GLN A 271 10.29 8.47 23.50
N TRP A 272 11.44 7.87 23.18
CA TRP A 272 11.57 6.42 23.02
C TRP A 272 11.19 5.66 24.29
N ASN A 273 11.71 6.10 25.43
CA ASN A 273 11.41 5.49 26.73
C ASN A 273 9.93 5.65 27.12
N ALA A 274 9.27 6.72 26.65
CA ALA A 274 7.87 6.99 26.90
C ALA A 274 6.91 6.38 25.86
N LEU A 275 7.40 5.67 24.84
CA LEU A 275 6.55 4.98 23.88
C LEU A 275 5.63 3.98 24.61
N PRO A 276 4.33 3.90 24.23
CA PRO A 276 3.44 2.91 24.80
C PRO A 276 4.00 1.50 24.61
N ASP A 277 3.67 0.59 25.53
CA ASP A 277 4.00 -0.82 25.38
C ASP A 277 2.91 -1.52 24.58
N PHE A 278 3.18 -1.78 23.30
CA PHE A 278 2.27 -2.48 22.40
C PHE A 278 2.52 -3.98 22.37
N ILE A 279 3.61 -4.45 22.99
CA ILE A 279 3.99 -5.87 23.00
C ILE A 279 3.37 -6.57 24.20
N GLY A 280 3.29 -5.90 25.34
CA GLY A 280 2.73 -6.47 26.57
C GLY A 280 3.51 -7.71 27.02
N ASP A 281 2.80 -8.76 27.43
CA ASP A 281 3.43 -10.03 27.88
C ASP A 281 3.87 -10.96 26.73
N ASN A 282 3.87 -10.47 25.49
CA ASN A 282 4.33 -11.23 24.34
C ASN A 282 5.86 -11.17 24.23
N SER A 283 6.45 -12.28 23.81
CA SER A 283 7.88 -12.35 23.52
C SER A 283 8.07 -12.39 22.01
N ILE A 284 8.65 -11.33 21.43
CA ILE A 284 8.84 -11.15 19.99
C ILE A 284 10.33 -11.04 19.68
N LEU A 285 10.87 -11.96 18.88
CA LEU A 285 12.23 -11.86 18.35
C LEU A 285 12.18 -11.18 16.97
N PRO A 286 12.71 -9.95 16.82
CA PRO A 286 12.74 -9.27 15.54
C PRO A 286 13.86 -9.80 14.63
N VAL A 287 13.48 -10.06 13.38
CA VAL A 287 14.37 -10.40 12.27
C VAL A 287 14.28 -9.25 11.28
N ILE A 288 15.39 -8.55 11.12
CA ILE A 288 15.43 -7.24 10.45
C ILE A 288 16.08 -7.41 9.09
N ASP A 289 15.37 -6.98 8.05
CA ASP A 289 15.92 -6.78 6.73
C ASP A 289 16.42 -5.35 6.58
N VAL A 290 17.64 -5.20 6.07
CA VAL A 290 18.22 -3.90 5.72
C VAL A 290 19.02 -3.99 4.41
N SER A 291 18.59 -4.89 3.54
CA SER A 291 19.07 -4.96 2.17
C SER A 291 18.91 -3.61 1.44
N GLY A 292 19.63 -3.43 0.34
CA GLY A 292 19.59 -2.17 -0.42
C GLY A 292 18.17 -1.80 -0.90
N SER A 293 17.32 -2.79 -1.17
CA SER A 293 15.95 -2.60 -1.63
C SER A 293 15.05 -1.98 -0.55
N MET A 294 15.34 -2.19 0.74
CA MET A 294 14.68 -1.51 1.87
C MET A 294 14.93 0.00 1.89
N GLY A 295 15.93 0.52 1.16
CA GLY A 295 16.16 1.96 0.96
C GLY A 295 15.02 2.69 0.25
N SER A 296 14.03 1.95 -0.22
CA SER A 296 12.79 2.39 -0.80
C SER A 296 11.96 3.36 0.07
N THR A 297 11.68 4.56 -0.45
CA THR A 297 10.66 5.46 0.07
C THR A 297 9.24 4.86 0.02
N ILE A 298 8.49 4.99 1.12
CA ILE A 298 7.06 4.65 1.27
C ILE A 298 6.19 5.90 1.16
N ALA A 299 6.54 6.96 1.89
CA ALA A 299 5.75 8.20 1.93
C ALA A 299 6.63 9.40 2.28
N GLY A 300 6.67 10.40 1.39
CA GLY A 300 7.53 11.58 1.55
C GLY A 300 8.99 11.19 1.70
N ASN A 301 9.53 11.33 2.91
CA ASN A 301 10.93 11.08 3.23
C ASN A 301 11.13 9.79 4.06
N LEU A 302 10.08 8.97 4.24
CA LEU A 302 10.10 7.75 5.06
C LEU A 302 10.42 6.55 4.19
N THR A 303 11.39 5.73 4.58
CA THR A 303 11.82 4.52 3.86
C THR A 303 11.37 3.23 4.55
N CYS A 304 11.32 2.11 3.81
CA CYS A 304 11.06 0.78 4.38
C CYS A 304 12.10 0.40 5.44
N MET A 305 13.32 0.84 5.20
CA MET A 305 14.44 0.74 6.10
C MET A 305 14.19 1.45 7.45
N ASP A 306 13.65 2.67 7.44
CA ASP A 306 13.30 3.40 8.67
C ASP A 306 12.31 2.60 9.52
N ILE A 307 11.35 1.93 8.87
CA ILE A 307 10.37 1.07 9.54
C ILE A 307 11.04 -0.18 10.10
N SER A 308 11.84 -0.87 9.30
CA SER A 308 12.54 -2.10 9.67
C SER A 308 13.44 -1.91 10.89
N LEU A 309 14.30 -0.90 10.84
CA LEU A 309 15.20 -0.58 11.96
C LEU A 309 14.44 -0.18 13.22
N SER A 310 13.42 0.67 13.08
CA SER A 310 12.71 1.21 14.25
C SER A 310 11.84 0.18 14.95
N LEU A 311 11.09 -0.63 14.21
CA LEU A 311 10.29 -1.71 14.78
C LEU A 311 11.18 -2.83 15.33
N GLY A 312 12.28 -3.14 14.65
CA GLY A 312 13.25 -4.11 15.12
C GLY A 312 13.88 -3.70 16.46
N LEU A 313 14.33 -2.44 16.57
CA LEU A 313 14.85 -1.89 17.83
C LEU A 313 13.77 -1.87 18.93
N TYR A 314 12.54 -1.49 18.58
CA TYR A 314 11.42 -1.46 19.52
C TYR A 314 11.13 -2.85 20.10
N CYS A 315 11.02 -3.87 19.27
CA CYS A 315 10.77 -5.23 19.73
C CYS A 315 11.92 -5.78 20.57
N ALA A 316 13.17 -5.57 20.13
CA ALA A 316 14.34 -6.07 20.84
C ALA A 316 14.47 -5.47 22.24
N THR A 317 14.20 -4.17 22.40
CA THR A 317 14.31 -3.47 23.70
C THR A 317 13.19 -3.78 24.68
N LYS A 318 12.09 -4.40 24.20
CA LYS A 318 10.95 -4.84 25.00
C LYS A 318 10.94 -6.33 25.30
N GLN A 319 11.87 -7.07 24.68
CA GLN A 319 12.08 -8.48 24.96
C GLN A 319 12.69 -8.68 26.36
N SER A 320 12.39 -9.82 26.97
CA SER A 320 12.98 -10.24 28.25
C SER A 320 13.66 -11.60 28.13
N GLY A 321 14.42 -11.99 29.15
CA GLY A 321 15.07 -13.30 29.21
C GLY A 321 16.25 -13.45 28.23
N PRO A 322 16.53 -14.68 27.74
CA PRO A 322 17.72 -14.99 26.93
C PRO A 322 17.82 -14.25 25.58
N PHE A 323 16.75 -13.57 25.18
CA PHE A 323 16.65 -12.80 23.94
C PHE A 323 16.53 -11.28 24.18
N GLU A 324 16.68 -10.80 25.41
CA GLU A 324 16.65 -9.36 25.73
C GLU A 324 17.68 -8.59 24.88
N ASN A 325 17.22 -7.49 24.26
CA ASN A 325 18.03 -6.62 23.41
C ASN A 325 18.70 -7.35 22.23
N LEU A 326 18.11 -8.45 21.72
CA LEU A 326 18.60 -9.12 20.52
C LEU A 326 17.79 -8.76 19.28
N VAL A 327 18.52 -8.56 18.18
CA VAL A 327 17.97 -8.57 16.82
C VAL A 327 18.66 -9.65 16.00
N VAL A 328 17.97 -10.20 15.02
CA VAL A 328 18.55 -11.17 14.08
C VAL A 328 18.66 -10.54 12.71
N THR A 329 19.83 -10.68 12.07
CA THR A 329 19.99 -10.22 10.69
C THR A 329 19.26 -11.14 9.72
N PHE A 330 18.50 -10.60 8.78
CA PHE A 330 17.86 -11.40 7.74
C PHE A 330 18.82 -11.55 6.55
N SER A 331 19.60 -12.63 6.56
CA SER A 331 20.57 -12.94 5.50
C SER A 331 20.74 -14.45 5.30
N ASN A 332 21.49 -14.91 4.30
CA ASN A 332 21.87 -16.34 4.18
C ASN A 332 22.67 -16.88 5.37
N LYS A 333 23.27 -16.02 6.19
CA LYS A 333 23.97 -16.38 7.42
C LYS A 333 23.45 -15.48 8.55
N PRO A 334 22.25 -15.77 9.08
CA PRO A 334 21.62 -14.91 10.07
C PRO A 334 22.47 -14.86 11.34
N LYS A 335 22.71 -13.65 11.85
CA LYS A 335 23.51 -13.40 13.05
C LYS A 335 22.62 -12.77 14.12
N PHE A 336 22.77 -13.25 15.35
CA PHE A 336 22.25 -12.58 16.53
C PHE A 336 23.13 -11.38 16.87
N ILE A 337 22.51 -10.24 17.10
CA ILE A 337 23.19 -9.02 17.49
C ILE A 337 22.67 -8.57 18.84
N GLN A 338 23.62 -8.38 19.77
CA GLN A 338 23.35 -7.76 21.05
C GLN A 338 23.34 -6.23 20.93
N LEU A 339 22.17 -5.65 21.19
CA LEU A 339 21.98 -4.22 21.35
C LEU A 339 22.28 -3.81 22.81
N LYS A 340 22.63 -2.54 22.99
CA LYS A 340 22.85 -1.93 24.30
C LYS A 340 21.55 -1.42 24.90
N LYS A 341 21.38 -1.67 26.20
CA LYS A 341 20.19 -1.23 26.93
C LYS A 341 20.11 0.31 26.95
N SER A 342 18.94 0.85 26.63
CA SER A 342 18.59 2.27 26.80
C SER A 342 19.46 3.29 26.06
N ASN A 343 20.12 2.93 24.95
CA ASN A 343 20.89 3.87 24.13
C ASN A 343 20.51 3.75 22.64
N ILE A 344 19.50 4.51 22.22
CA ILE A 344 18.99 4.43 20.85
C ILE A 344 20.03 4.89 19.82
N SER A 345 20.84 5.90 20.14
CA SER A 345 21.84 6.44 19.22
C SER A 345 22.96 5.44 18.94
N GLU A 346 23.42 4.73 19.97
CA GLU A 346 24.45 3.71 19.81
C GLU A 346 23.91 2.45 19.15
N ASN A 347 22.69 2.02 19.49
CA ASN A 347 22.04 0.89 18.81
C ASN A 347 21.83 1.17 17.33
N LEU A 348 21.44 2.39 16.95
CA LEU A 348 21.36 2.78 15.54
C LEU A 348 22.73 2.72 14.85
N LYS A 349 23.83 3.10 15.52
CA LYS A 349 25.19 2.96 14.96
C LYS A 349 25.56 1.50 14.78
N ILE A 350 25.30 0.66 15.79
CA ILE A 350 25.53 -0.78 15.74
C ILE A 350 24.77 -1.37 14.54
N MET A 351 23.47 -1.09 14.42
CA MET A 351 22.61 -1.58 13.34
C MET A 351 23.05 -1.09 11.95
N ARG A 352 23.68 0.09 11.83
CA ARG A 352 24.19 0.59 10.53
C ARG A 352 25.52 -0.02 10.08
N GLN A 353 26.38 -0.42 11.02
CA GLN A 353 27.75 -0.85 10.71
C GLN A 353 27.86 -2.34 10.37
N MET A 354 26.75 -3.07 10.32
CA MET A 354 26.81 -4.52 10.11
C MET A 354 26.86 -4.88 8.63
N ASP A 355 27.36 -6.09 8.41
CA ASP A 355 27.39 -6.74 7.12
C ASP A 355 26.05 -7.45 6.87
N TRP A 356 25.18 -6.76 6.14
CA TRP A 356 23.84 -7.19 5.82
C TRP A 356 23.86 -7.79 4.42
N GLY A 357 23.90 -9.13 4.34
CA GLY A 357 23.97 -9.87 3.08
C GLY A 357 22.76 -9.61 2.16
N MET A 358 22.92 -9.89 0.86
CA MET A 358 21.95 -9.57 -0.20
C MET A 358 20.91 -10.67 -0.49
N ASN A 359 20.65 -11.60 0.44
CA ASN A 359 19.78 -12.76 0.21
C ASN A 359 19.18 -13.32 1.51
N THR A 360 18.04 -13.99 1.42
CA THR A 360 17.13 -14.17 2.56
C THR A 360 16.78 -15.63 2.81
N ASN A 361 17.20 -16.19 3.95
CA ASN A 361 16.99 -17.61 4.28
C ASN A 361 16.26 -17.84 5.61
N ILE A 362 14.95 -18.08 5.51
CA ILE A 362 14.09 -18.35 6.68
C ILE A 362 14.47 -19.64 7.43
N GLN A 363 14.89 -20.70 6.72
CA GLN A 363 15.30 -21.94 7.39
C GLN A 363 16.56 -21.69 8.24
N ALA A 364 17.53 -20.95 7.72
CA ALA A 364 18.74 -20.59 8.43
C ALA A 364 18.43 -19.73 9.67
N THR A 365 17.44 -18.83 9.60
CA THR A 365 17.03 -18.01 10.75
C THR A 365 16.52 -18.89 11.90
N PHE A 366 15.66 -19.86 11.59
CA PHE A 366 15.13 -20.79 12.57
C PHE A 366 16.16 -21.80 13.06
N ASP A 367 17.10 -22.23 12.21
CA ASP A 367 18.21 -23.10 12.59
C ASP A 367 19.16 -22.36 13.56
N ALA A 368 19.49 -21.09 13.30
CA ALA A 368 20.30 -20.27 14.20
C ALA A 368 19.60 -20.05 15.55
N LEU A 369 18.29 -19.83 15.57
CA LEU A 369 17.51 -19.76 16.79
C LEU A 369 17.59 -21.07 17.59
N LEU A 370 17.45 -22.21 16.90
CA LEU A 370 17.51 -23.51 17.55
C LEU A 370 18.89 -23.82 18.10
N GLU A 371 19.95 -23.50 17.34
CA GLU A 371 21.34 -23.64 17.76
C GLU A 371 21.63 -22.79 19.01
N ARG A 372 21.21 -21.52 18.99
CA ARG A 372 21.33 -20.63 20.16
C ARG A 372 20.57 -21.18 21.36
N SER A 373 19.32 -21.61 21.17
CA SER A 373 18.47 -22.13 22.25
C SER A 373 19.10 -23.36 22.92
N LYS A 374 19.70 -24.25 22.12
CA LYS A 374 20.46 -25.40 22.63
C LYS A 374 21.75 -24.96 23.34
N ARG A 375 22.50 -24.03 22.75
CA ARG A 375 23.78 -23.55 23.31
C ARG A 375 23.63 -22.88 24.66
N PHE A 376 22.52 -22.17 24.88
CA PHE A 376 22.24 -21.44 26.13
C PHE A 376 21.19 -22.14 27.02
N GLU A 377 20.84 -23.40 26.72
CA GLU A 377 19.89 -24.20 27.51
C GLU A 377 18.57 -23.48 27.80
N VAL A 378 18.05 -22.77 26.79
CA VAL A 378 16.83 -21.97 26.88
C VAL A 378 15.63 -22.88 27.16
N THR A 379 14.80 -22.55 28.13
CA THR A 379 13.57 -23.33 28.39
C THR A 379 12.49 -23.04 27.34
N GLN A 380 11.46 -23.89 27.26
CA GLN A 380 10.33 -23.62 26.35
C GLN A 380 9.59 -22.32 26.68
N ASP A 381 9.53 -21.96 27.96
CA ASP A 381 8.84 -20.75 28.44
C ASP A 381 9.63 -19.48 28.11
N ASP A 382 10.96 -19.58 28.07
CA ASP A 382 11.88 -18.50 27.69
C ASP A 382 12.07 -18.34 26.18
N MET A 383 11.49 -19.24 25.38
CA MET A 383 11.54 -19.19 23.92
C MET A 383 10.64 -18.07 23.39
N PRO A 384 11.03 -17.35 22.31
CA PRO A 384 10.17 -16.34 21.74
C PRO A 384 8.83 -16.94 21.28
N LYS A 385 7.73 -16.31 21.67
CA LYS A 385 6.38 -16.72 21.23
C LYS A 385 6.17 -16.40 19.75
N TYR A 386 6.77 -15.29 19.29
CA TYR A 386 6.69 -14.81 17.93
C TYR A 386 8.08 -14.49 17.36
N ILE A 387 8.26 -14.75 16.07
CA ILE A 387 9.32 -14.18 15.26
C ILE A 387 8.68 -13.16 14.34
N LEU A 388 9.12 -11.90 14.41
CA LEU A 388 8.66 -10.83 13.54
C LEU A 388 9.72 -10.57 12.47
N ILE A 389 9.43 -10.94 11.22
CA ILE A 389 10.26 -10.62 10.08
C ILE A 389 9.75 -9.33 9.43
N ILE A 390 10.62 -8.35 9.21
CA ILE A 390 10.29 -7.07 8.58
C ILE A 390 11.14 -6.94 7.32
N SER A 391 10.52 -6.99 6.15
CA SER A 391 11.22 -7.12 4.85
C SER A 391 10.32 -6.65 3.68
N ASP A 392 10.87 -6.52 2.48
CA ASP A 392 10.21 -6.17 1.22
C ASP A 392 9.85 -7.38 0.32
N MET A 393 9.87 -8.59 0.89
CA MET A 393 9.43 -9.87 0.29
C MET A 393 10.37 -10.61 -0.67
N GLU A 394 11.68 -10.37 -0.63
CA GLU A 394 12.64 -11.22 -1.36
C GLU A 394 13.03 -12.46 -0.53
N PHE A 395 12.32 -13.61 -0.67
CA PHE A 395 12.72 -14.90 -0.05
C PHE A 395 13.39 -15.85 -1.04
N ASP A 396 14.39 -16.61 -0.57
CA ASP A 396 14.98 -17.73 -1.32
C ASP A 396 14.07 -18.99 -1.32
N SER A 397 14.25 -19.83 -2.35
CA SER A 397 13.39 -20.97 -2.73
C SER A 397 13.29 -22.11 -1.69
N CYS A 398 12.24 -22.94 -1.85
CA CYS A 398 11.94 -24.10 -0.99
C CYS A 398 12.72 -25.37 -1.39
N SER A 399 12.94 -26.25 -0.40
CA SER A 399 13.46 -27.60 -0.60
C SER A 399 12.40 -28.57 -1.14
N GLU A 400 12.84 -29.55 -1.94
CA GLU A 400 12.07 -30.38 -2.88
C GLU A 400 10.91 -31.27 -2.35
N ARG A 401 10.57 -31.32 -1.04
CA ARG A 401 9.56 -32.29 -0.53
C ARG A 401 8.65 -31.85 0.63
N LEU A 402 8.95 -30.77 1.35
CA LEU A 402 8.13 -30.24 2.46
C LEU A 402 8.12 -28.71 2.41
N THR A 403 7.07 -28.07 2.91
CA THR A 403 7.09 -26.61 3.06
C THR A 403 8.15 -26.20 4.10
N ASN A 404 8.72 -25.00 3.96
CA ASN A 404 9.67 -24.44 4.94
C ASN A 404 9.15 -24.59 6.38
N PHE A 405 7.87 -24.29 6.60
CA PHE A 405 7.23 -24.41 7.91
C PHE A 405 7.10 -25.84 8.43
N GLN A 406 6.77 -26.81 7.55
CA GLN A 406 6.72 -28.22 7.94
C GLN A 406 8.09 -28.73 8.35
N ASN A 407 9.14 -28.34 7.61
CA ASN A 407 10.52 -28.70 7.93
C ASN A 407 10.97 -28.07 9.26
N ILE A 408 10.77 -26.76 9.42
CA ILE A 408 11.11 -26.03 10.65
C ILE A 408 10.36 -26.62 11.85
N LYS A 409 9.05 -26.84 11.73
CA LYS A 409 8.22 -27.43 12.81
C LYS A 409 8.72 -28.83 13.19
N SER A 410 9.14 -29.63 12.21
CA SER A 410 9.75 -30.94 12.46
C SER A 410 11.09 -30.83 13.21
N LYS A 411 11.96 -29.89 12.81
CA LYS A 411 13.24 -29.63 13.47
C LYS A 411 13.06 -29.18 14.93
N PHE A 412 12.15 -28.24 15.19
CA PHE A 412 11.83 -27.76 16.55
C PHE A 412 11.28 -28.90 17.41
N LYS A 413 10.32 -29.68 16.89
CA LYS A 413 9.76 -30.83 17.60
C LYS A 413 10.84 -31.86 17.95
N LYS A 414 11.75 -32.18 17.01
CA LYS A 414 12.88 -33.11 17.26
C LYS A 414 13.84 -32.60 18.33
N ALA A 415 13.95 -31.29 18.50
CA ALA A 415 14.80 -30.66 19.49
C ALA A 415 14.09 -30.40 20.84
N GLY A 416 12.83 -30.84 21.00
CA GLY A 416 12.08 -30.68 22.24
C GLY A 416 11.39 -29.33 22.39
N TYR A 417 11.30 -28.53 21.31
CA TYR A 417 10.70 -27.20 21.33
C TYR A 417 9.42 -27.10 20.48
N ILE A 418 8.56 -26.17 20.85
CA ILE A 418 7.44 -25.69 20.05
C ILE A 418 7.94 -24.54 19.18
N MET A 419 7.69 -24.62 17.87
CA MET A 419 8.07 -23.57 16.92
C MET A 419 7.36 -22.25 17.28
N PRO A 420 8.08 -21.12 17.40
CA PRO A 420 7.48 -19.80 17.51
C PRO A 420 6.51 -19.50 16.35
N ASN A 421 5.48 -18.70 16.63
CA ASN A 421 4.60 -18.20 15.57
C ASN A 421 5.37 -17.23 14.68
N LEU A 422 5.18 -17.31 13.37
CA LEU A 422 5.79 -16.37 12.45
C LEU A 422 4.83 -15.23 12.13
N VAL A 423 5.31 -14.00 12.28
CA VAL A 423 4.67 -12.79 11.78
C VAL A 423 5.58 -12.21 10.71
N PHE A 424 5.08 -12.08 9.49
CA PHE A 424 5.81 -11.44 8.41
C PHE A 424 5.16 -10.10 8.08
N TRP A 425 5.96 -9.04 8.07
CA TRP A 425 5.52 -7.69 7.75
C TRP A 425 6.20 -7.24 6.46
N ASN A 426 5.44 -7.26 5.36
CA ASN A 426 5.87 -6.66 4.10
C ASN A 426 5.77 -5.13 4.20
N VAL A 427 6.91 -4.44 4.17
CA VAL A 427 6.97 -2.97 4.27
C VAL A 427 7.00 -2.26 2.91
N GLN A 428 7.18 -3.00 1.81
CA GLN A 428 7.34 -2.46 0.45
C GLN A 428 6.38 -3.14 -0.54
N ALA A 429 5.11 -2.72 -0.54
CA ALA A 429 4.22 -3.03 -1.65
C ALA A 429 4.53 -2.06 -2.81
N ARG A 430 5.55 -2.34 -3.64
CA ARG A 430 5.92 -1.51 -4.80
C ARG A 430 5.57 -2.17 -6.13
N GLY A 431 5.09 -1.37 -7.07
CA GLY A 431 5.10 -1.74 -8.48
C GLY A 431 5.16 -0.52 -9.42
N ASP A 432 6.29 0.18 -9.43
CA ASP A 432 6.57 1.11 -10.53
C ASP A 432 7.84 0.63 -11.23
N ALA A 433 7.80 0.51 -12.56
CA ALA A 433 8.96 0.15 -13.37
C ALA A 433 9.97 1.32 -13.34
N GLU A 434 11.19 1.08 -12.86
CA GLU A 434 12.19 2.14 -12.61
C GLU A 434 12.84 2.72 -13.90
N THR A 435 12.62 2.12 -15.09
CA THR A 435 13.18 2.59 -16.37
C THR A 435 12.25 2.33 -17.57
N VAL A 436 12.12 3.33 -18.46
CA VAL A 436 11.46 3.22 -19.77
C VAL A 436 12.45 3.65 -20.88
N PRO A 437 12.53 2.97 -22.04
CA PRO A 437 11.78 1.78 -22.44
C PRO A 437 12.09 0.55 -21.57
N ILE A 438 11.07 -0.27 -21.32
CA ILE A 438 11.15 -1.46 -20.46
C ILE A 438 11.84 -2.58 -21.23
N SER A 439 12.98 -3.06 -20.75
CA SER A 439 13.67 -4.24 -21.31
C SER A 439 13.25 -5.52 -20.60
N GLU A 440 13.56 -6.67 -21.19
CA GLU A 440 13.27 -7.97 -20.57
C GLU A 440 14.08 -8.21 -19.29
N THR A 441 15.19 -7.49 -19.14
CA THR A 441 16.06 -7.47 -17.95
C THR A 441 15.57 -6.54 -16.84
N SER A 442 14.54 -5.72 -17.10
CA SER A 442 13.93 -4.87 -16.07
C SER A 442 13.35 -5.73 -14.93
N LYS A 443 13.41 -5.21 -13.70
CA LYS A 443 12.86 -5.90 -12.52
C LYS A 443 11.36 -6.11 -12.69
N ILE A 444 10.88 -7.34 -12.53
CA ILE A 444 9.45 -7.67 -12.58
C ILE A 444 8.84 -7.29 -11.21
N GLN A 445 8.00 -6.26 -11.18
CA GLN A 445 7.35 -5.77 -9.94
C GLN A 445 5.86 -5.51 -10.16
N PRO A 446 5.00 -6.54 -10.08
CA PRO A 446 3.58 -6.36 -10.35
C PRO A 446 2.85 -5.56 -9.25
N THR A 447 2.03 -4.58 -9.63
CA THR A 447 1.22 -3.76 -8.69
C THR A 447 -0.10 -4.38 -8.28
N ASN A 448 -0.55 -5.38 -9.02
CA ASN A 448 -1.90 -5.88 -8.91
C ASN A 448 -1.92 -7.42 -9.05
N PRO A 449 -2.98 -8.09 -8.55
CA PRO A 449 -3.07 -9.54 -8.58
C PRO A 449 -2.99 -10.15 -9.99
N TYR A 450 -3.45 -9.43 -11.01
CA TYR A 450 -3.38 -9.90 -12.40
C TYR A 450 -1.92 -9.95 -12.88
N GLY A 451 -1.17 -8.85 -12.75
CA GLY A 451 0.26 -8.80 -13.07
C GLY A 451 1.04 -9.82 -12.23
N GLN A 452 0.69 -9.97 -10.96
CA GLN A 452 1.34 -10.94 -10.07
C GLN A 452 1.16 -12.38 -10.58
N SER A 453 -0.04 -12.74 -11.03
CA SER A 453 -0.29 -14.06 -11.59
C SER A 453 0.58 -14.35 -12.82
N LYS A 454 0.87 -13.34 -13.65
CA LYS A 454 1.72 -13.47 -14.84
C LYS A 454 3.19 -13.62 -14.47
N ALA A 455 3.68 -12.85 -13.50
CA ALA A 455 5.05 -12.98 -13.00
C ALA A 455 5.31 -14.38 -12.39
N MET A 456 4.35 -14.90 -11.61
CA MET A 456 4.43 -16.26 -11.06
C MET A 456 4.52 -17.33 -12.15
N ILE A 457 3.72 -17.19 -13.23
CA ILE A 457 3.75 -18.14 -14.36
C ILE A 457 5.11 -18.08 -15.05
N GLU A 458 5.64 -16.88 -15.29
CA GLU A 458 6.97 -16.72 -15.89
C GLU A 458 8.06 -17.42 -15.05
N GLN A 459 8.04 -17.27 -13.73
CA GLN A 459 8.98 -17.97 -12.85
C GLN A 459 8.85 -19.49 -12.97
N VAL A 460 7.63 -20.02 -12.95
CA VAL A 460 7.38 -21.47 -13.11
C VAL A 460 7.92 -21.99 -14.44
N LEU A 461 7.76 -21.23 -15.54
CA LEU A 461 8.27 -21.63 -16.85
C LEU A 461 9.81 -21.64 -16.89
N ASN A 462 10.45 -20.66 -16.24
CA ASN A 462 11.91 -20.63 -16.12
C ASN A 462 12.44 -21.82 -15.30
N ASP A 463 11.79 -22.15 -14.18
CA ASP A 463 12.15 -23.31 -13.35
C ASP A 463 11.94 -24.64 -14.12
N LEU A 464 10.88 -24.73 -14.92
CA LEU A 464 10.61 -25.89 -15.75
C LEU A 464 11.70 -26.11 -16.80
N ALA A 465 12.10 -25.05 -17.51
CA ALA A 465 13.21 -25.10 -18.48
C ALA A 465 14.55 -25.42 -17.83
N ALA A 466 14.79 -24.96 -16.59
CA ALA A 466 16.00 -25.31 -15.83
C ALA A 466 15.99 -26.77 -15.36
N SER A 467 14.81 -27.35 -15.11
CA SER A 467 14.68 -28.73 -14.63
C SER A 467 14.89 -29.79 -15.72
N ASP A 468 14.52 -29.48 -16.96
CA ASP A 468 14.68 -30.37 -18.11
C ASP A 468 14.99 -29.55 -19.38
N PRO A 469 16.21 -29.66 -19.94
CA PRO A 469 16.61 -28.94 -21.15
C PRO A 469 15.81 -29.27 -22.41
N LEU A 470 14.95 -30.32 -22.40
CA LEU A 470 14.08 -30.67 -23.52
C LEU A 470 12.92 -29.69 -23.71
N TRP A 471 12.56 -28.90 -22.69
CA TRP A 471 11.50 -27.90 -22.81
C TRP A 471 11.91 -26.77 -23.74
N SER A 472 10.99 -26.36 -24.60
CA SER A 472 11.08 -25.13 -25.40
C SER A 472 9.90 -24.22 -25.08
N LEU A 473 10.19 -23.06 -24.47
CA LEU A 473 9.19 -22.19 -23.86
C LEU A 473 9.41 -20.72 -24.28
N GLY A 474 8.41 -20.12 -24.90
CA GLY A 474 8.39 -18.68 -25.20
C GLY A 474 7.53 -17.89 -24.22
N VAL A 475 8.14 -16.93 -23.51
CA VAL A 475 7.45 -15.97 -22.65
C VAL A 475 7.30 -14.65 -23.40
N LEU A 476 6.09 -14.37 -23.86
CA LEU A 476 5.77 -13.19 -24.66
C LEU A 476 5.09 -12.14 -23.77
N ARG A 477 5.79 -11.04 -23.47
CA ARG A 477 5.27 -9.94 -22.66
C ARG A 477 4.62 -8.90 -23.58
N TYR A 478 3.29 -8.84 -23.58
CA TYR A 478 2.55 -7.89 -24.41
C TYR A 478 2.47 -6.53 -23.72
N PHE A 479 2.44 -5.47 -24.54
CA PHE A 479 2.12 -4.13 -24.07
C PHE A 479 0.61 -3.88 -24.18
N ASN A 480 0.14 -2.89 -24.95
CA ASN A 480 -1.29 -2.57 -25.05
C ASN A 480 -1.83 -2.95 -26.44
N PRO A 481 -2.39 -4.17 -26.63
CA PRO A 481 -2.92 -4.59 -27.92
C PRO A 481 -4.16 -3.76 -28.29
N VAL A 482 -4.18 -3.25 -29.51
CA VAL A 482 -5.29 -2.46 -30.08
C VAL A 482 -5.45 -2.77 -31.57
N GLY A 483 -6.43 -2.14 -32.22
CA GLY A 483 -6.72 -2.39 -33.64
C GLY A 483 -7.70 -3.55 -33.84
N ALA A 484 -7.82 -3.99 -35.09
CA ALA A 484 -8.66 -5.12 -35.49
C ALA A 484 -8.09 -5.74 -36.76
N HIS A 485 -8.68 -6.84 -37.25
CA HIS A 485 -8.28 -7.33 -38.57
C HIS A 485 -8.83 -6.39 -39.66
N LYS A 486 -8.02 -6.09 -40.68
CA LYS A 486 -8.35 -5.15 -41.77
C LYS A 486 -9.68 -5.42 -42.50
N SER A 487 -10.20 -6.65 -42.45
CA SER A 487 -11.52 -7.00 -43.00
C SER A 487 -12.67 -6.28 -42.31
N GLY A 488 -12.50 -5.90 -41.03
CA GLY A 488 -13.57 -5.38 -40.18
C GLY A 488 -14.58 -6.44 -39.76
N GLU A 489 -14.24 -7.73 -39.89
CA GLU A 489 -15.12 -8.86 -39.53
C GLU A 489 -14.80 -9.46 -38.16
N ILE A 490 -13.61 -9.18 -37.63
CA ILE A 490 -13.19 -9.62 -36.29
C ILE A 490 -12.41 -8.49 -35.60
N GLY A 491 -12.66 -8.32 -34.32
CA GLY A 491 -12.01 -7.32 -33.45
C GLY A 491 -12.42 -7.52 -32.00
N GLU A 492 -12.01 -6.60 -31.12
CA GLU A 492 -12.33 -6.68 -29.69
C GLU A 492 -13.84 -6.47 -29.45
N ASP A 493 -14.48 -7.39 -28.71
CA ASP A 493 -15.90 -7.30 -28.31
C ASP A 493 -16.06 -7.53 -26.79
N PRO A 494 -15.65 -6.55 -25.96
CA PRO A 494 -15.76 -6.68 -24.51
C PRO A 494 -17.23 -6.68 -24.06
N GLN A 495 -17.56 -7.60 -23.15
CA GLN A 495 -18.90 -7.64 -22.56
C GLN A 495 -19.03 -6.58 -21.46
N GLY A 496 -20.05 -5.73 -21.57
CA GLY A 496 -20.32 -4.68 -20.58
C GLY A 496 -19.55 -3.38 -20.84
N THR A 497 -19.06 -2.74 -19.78
CA THR A 497 -18.23 -1.54 -19.89
C THR A 497 -16.78 -1.94 -20.10
N PRO A 498 -16.13 -1.51 -21.20
CA PRO A 498 -14.75 -1.86 -21.42
C PRO A 498 -13.85 -1.25 -20.35
N ASP A 499 -12.97 -2.06 -19.76
CA ASP A 499 -11.95 -1.57 -18.82
C ASP A 499 -10.75 -0.93 -19.54
N ASN A 500 -10.53 -1.34 -20.81
CA ASN A 500 -9.48 -0.86 -21.70
C ASN A 500 -9.88 0.42 -22.43
N LEU A 501 -8.93 1.33 -22.62
CA LEU A 501 -9.11 2.64 -23.22
C LEU A 501 -9.68 2.58 -24.65
N PHE A 502 -9.10 1.73 -25.48
CA PHE A 502 -9.33 1.70 -26.92
C PHE A 502 -10.76 1.25 -27.33
N PRO A 503 -11.32 0.13 -26.82
CA PRO A 503 -12.71 -0.24 -27.08
C PRO A 503 -13.71 0.76 -26.46
N TYR A 504 -13.34 1.45 -25.38
CA TYR A 504 -14.17 2.52 -24.82
C TYR A 504 -14.27 3.69 -25.80
N VAL A 505 -13.13 4.17 -26.34
CA VAL A 505 -13.08 5.22 -27.37
C VAL A 505 -13.93 4.84 -28.58
N ALA A 506 -13.78 3.61 -29.07
CA ALA A 506 -14.56 3.12 -30.21
C ALA A 506 -16.07 3.12 -29.92
N GLN A 507 -16.50 2.70 -28.72
CA GLN A 507 -17.91 2.73 -28.30
C GLN A 507 -18.48 4.14 -28.17
N VAL A 508 -17.68 5.12 -27.71
CA VAL A 508 -18.09 6.54 -27.68
C VAL A 508 -18.26 7.06 -29.10
N ALA A 509 -17.32 6.76 -30.01
CA ALA A 509 -17.38 7.20 -31.40
C ALA A 509 -18.60 6.66 -32.18
N VAL A 510 -19.08 5.45 -31.87
CA VAL A 510 -20.35 4.92 -32.43
C VAL A 510 -21.59 5.31 -31.64
N GLY A 511 -21.47 6.13 -30.59
CA GLY A 511 -22.59 6.63 -29.80
C GLY A 511 -23.21 5.61 -28.83
N ARG A 512 -22.49 4.52 -28.51
CA ARG A 512 -22.91 3.58 -27.45
C ARG A 512 -22.71 4.13 -26.05
N ARG A 513 -21.88 5.17 -25.91
CA ARG A 513 -21.54 5.83 -24.64
C ARG A 513 -21.43 7.32 -24.85
N ASP A 514 -21.88 8.08 -23.86
CA ASP A 514 -21.93 9.54 -23.96
C ASP A 514 -20.54 10.20 -23.94
N ARG A 515 -19.62 9.66 -23.12
CA ARG A 515 -18.26 10.19 -22.95
C ARG A 515 -17.28 9.13 -22.45
N LEU A 516 -16.00 9.34 -22.73
CA LEU A 516 -14.86 8.62 -22.16
C LEU A 516 -14.44 9.22 -20.81
N GLN A 517 -13.95 8.40 -19.89
CA GLN A 517 -13.26 8.87 -18.68
C GLN A 517 -11.75 8.76 -18.89
N VAL A 518 -11.04 9.89 -18.80
CA VAL A 518 -9.57 9.98 -18.86
C VAL A 518 -9.05 10.06 -17.44
N PHE A 519 -8.30 9.06 -17.00
CA PHE A 519 -7.85 8.93 -15.61
C PHE A 519 -6.54 9.69 -15.38
N GLY A 520 -6.64 10.90 -14.84
CA GLY A 520 -5.50 11.78 -14.52
C GLY A 520 -4.99 12.61 -15.70
N ASP A 521 -4.60 13.85 -15.39
CA ASP A 521 -3.99 14.84 -16.28
C ASP A 521 -2.75 15.50 -15.66
N ASP A 522 -2.23 14.92 -14.57
CA ASP A 522 -1.14 15.47 -13.76
C ASP A 522 0.05 14.49 -13.65
N TYR A 523 0.13 13.48 -14.53
CA TYR A 523 1.32 12.63 -14.65
C TYR A 523 2.51 13.42 -15.19
N ASP A 524 3.73 12.95 -14.88
CA ASP A 524 4.97 13.50 -15.46
C ASP A 524 5.16 12.97 -16.90
N THR A 525 4.26 13.38 -17.79
CA THR A 525 4.19 13.00 -19.20
C THR A 525 3.92 14.24 -20.06
N PRO A 526 4.17 14.22 -21.39
CA PRO A 526 4.13 15.43 -22.22
C PRO A 526 2.80 16.22 -22.17
N ASP A 527 1.67 15.53 -21.95
CA ASP A 527 0.34 16.14 -21.87
C ASP A 527 -0.39 15.87 -20.54
N GLY A 528 0.34 15.33 -19.55
CA GLY A 528 -0.21 15.00 -18.23
C GLY A 528 -1.01 13.70 -18.16
N THR A 529 -1.33 13.05 -19.29
CA THR A 529 -2.08 11.78 -19.32
C THR A 529 -1.15 10.57 -19.43
N GLY A 530 -1.66 9.38 -19.11
CA GLY A 530 -0.86 8.14 -19.14
C GLY A 530 -0.32 7.80 -20.53
N VAL A 531 0.95 7.44 -20.62
CA VAL A 531 1.64 7.04 -21.87
C VAL A 531 1.77 5.51 -21.93
N ARG A 532 1.36 4.91 -23.05
CA ARG A 532 1.36 3.45 -23.28
C ARG A 532 1.92 3.11 -24.66
N ASP A 533 2.52 1.93 -24.78
CA ASP A 533 2.90 1.35 -26.07
C ASP A 533 1.74 0.55 -26.65
N TYR A 534 1.03 1.19 -27.58
CA TYR A 534 -0.05 0.56 -28.33
C TYR A 534 0.53 -0.26 -29.47
N ILE A 535 0.20 -1.54 -29.52
CA ILE A 535 0.64 -2.48 -30.55
C ILE A 535 -0.57 -3.01 -31.32
N HIS A 536 -0.47 -3.10 -32.64
CA HIS A 536 -1.56 -3.63 -33.46
C HIS A 536 -1.74 -5.14 -33.21
N VAL A 537 -2.97 -5.58 -32.99
CA VAL A 537 -3.29 -6.98 -32.63
C VAL A 537 -2.83 -8.00 -33.68
N VAL A 538 -2.80 -7.61 -34.96
CA VAL A 538 -2.25 -8.43 -36.05
C VAL A 538 -0.72 -8.56 -35.97
N ASP A 539 0.01 -7.49 -35.63
CA ASP A 539 1.46 -7.60 -35.40
C ASP A 539 1.73 -8.51 -34.22
N LEU A 540 0.95 -8.35 -33.15
CA LEU A 540 1.04 -9.22 -31.98
C LEU A 540 0.82 -10.69 -32.35
N ALA A 541 -0.17 -10.99 -33.20
CA ALA A 541 -0.44 -12.34 -33.69
C ALA A 541 0.71 -12.89 -34.56
N ILE A 542 1.32 -12.07 -35.41
CA ILE A 542 2.51 -12.44 -36.19
C ILE A 542 3.68 -12.78 -35.26
N GLY A 543 3.89 -11.98 -34.21
CA GLY A 543 4.92 -12.26 -33.19
C GLY A 543 4.74 -13.60 -32.48
N HIS A 544 3.50 -14.10 -32.33
CA HIS A 544 3.25 -15.44 -31.82
C HIS A 544 3.69 -16.55 -32.78
N VAL A 545 3.47 -16.35 -34.08
CA VAL A 545 3.90 -17.32 -35.11
C VAL A 545 5.42 -17.41 -35.13
N GLN A 546 6.11 -16.27 -35.11
CA GLN A 546 7.57 -16.21 -35.07
C GLN A 546 8.14 -16.84 -33.79
N ALA A 547 7.51 -16.59 -32.63
CA ALA A 547 7.88 -17.24 -31.38
C ALA A 547 7.70 -18.77 -31.41
N LEU A 548 6.63 -19.26 -32.04
CA LEU A 548 6.39 -20.69 -32.22
C LEU A 548 7.45 -21.32 -33.13
N GLU A 549 7.79 -20.68 -34.26
CA GLU A 549 8.86 -21.14 -35.15
C GLU A 549 10.22 -21.21 -34.43
N HIS A 550 10.50 -20.24 -33.56
CA HIS A 550 11.67 -20.29 -32.68
C HIS A 550 11.60 -21.46 -31.70
N CYS A 551 10.45 -21.71 -31.05
CA CYS A 551 10.29 -22.83 -30.13
C CYS A 551 10.44 -24.20 -30.81
N LEU A 552 10.07 -24.30 -32.08
CA LEU A 552 10.21 -25.53 -32.86
C LEU A 552 11.64 -25.79 -33.33
N SER A 553 12.49 -24.77 -33.37
CA SER A 553 13.87 -24.84 -33.87
C SER A 553 14.94 -24.77 -32.76
N ALA A 554 14.58 -24.30 -31.57
CA ALA A 554 15.46 -24.17 -30.41
C ALA A 554 14.83 -24.75 -29.13
N SER A 555 15.68 -25.13 -28.17
CA SER A 555 15.28 -25.60 -26.83
C SER A 555 15.67 -24.57 -25.77
N GLY A 556 15.03 -24.62 -24.61
CA GLY A 556 15.21 -23.67 -23.51
C GLY A 556 14.07 -22.67 -23.39
N VAL A 557 14.24 -21.68 -22.52
CA VAL A 557 13.28 -20.60 -22.29
C VAL A 557 13.81 -19.30 -22.86
N PHE A 558 12.94 -18.54 -23.54
CA PHE A 558 13.22 -17.16 -23.91
C PHE A 558 12.08 -16.25 -23.51
N THR A 559 12.44 -15.04 -23.12
CA THR A 559 11.50 -13.96 -22.84
C THR A 559 11.72 -12.82 -23.82
N VAL A 560 10.65 -12.31 -24.42
CA VAL A 560 10.67 -11.14 -25.32
C VAL A 560 9.49 -10.22 -25.05
N ASN A 561 9.73 -8.92 -25.22
CA ASN A 561 8.70 -7.89 -25.23
C ASN A 561 8.10 -7.75 -26.63
N LEU A 562 6.78 -7.86 -26.74
CA LEU A 562 6.05 -7.57 -27.98
C LEU A 562 5.36 -6.20 -27.84
N GLY A 563 6.05 -5.18 -28.32
CA GLY A 563 5.61 -3.78 -28.37
C GLY A 563 6.27 -3.05 -29.54
N THR A 564 5.83 -1.83 -29.81
CA THR A 564 6.37 -0.99 -30.89
C THR A 564 7.62 -0.23 -30.46
N GLY A 565 7.82 -0.07 -29.15
CA GLY A 565 8.83 0.80 -28.57
C GLY A 565 8.47 2.30 -28.55
N ASN A 566 7.28 2.65 -29.05
CA ASN A 566 6.79 4.03 -29.09
C ASN A 566 5.65 4.22 -28.09
N GLY A 567 5.86 5.06 -27.09
CA GLY A 567 4.79 5.45 -26.15
C GLY A 567 3.92 6.55 -26.73
N ASN A 568 2.59 6.39 -26.68
CA ASN A 568 1.62 7.44 -27.00
C ASN A 568 0.73 7.71 -25.77
N SER A 569 0.36 8.96 -25.57
CA SER A 569 -0.53 9.37 -24.48
C SER A 569 -1.99 8.96 -24.72
N VAL A 570 -2.82 9.09 -23.69
CA VAL A 570 -4.27 8.88 -23.82
C VAL A 570 -4.87 9.88 -24.81
N LEU A 571 -4.47 11.16 -24.74
CA LEU A 571 -5.01 12.18 -25.64
C LEU A 571 -4.51 11.98 -27.08
N GLU A 572 -3.24 11.63 -27.30
CA GLU A 572 -2.73 11.34 -28.64
C GLU A 572 -3.55 10.23 -29.33
N MET A 573 -3.90 9.18 -28.57
CA MET A 573 -4.78 8.12 -29.08
C MET A 573 -6.18 8.64 -29.42
N ILE A 574 -6.80 9.43 -28.54
CA ILE A 574 -8.13 10.02 -28.80
C ILE A 574 -8.12 10.86 -30.08
N HIS A 575 -7.14 11.76 -30.23
CA HIS A 575 -7.04 12.62 -31.41
C HIS A 575 -6.77 11.81 -32.70
N ALA A 576 -5.94 10.76 -32.62
CA ALA A 576 -5.72 9.86 -33.74
C ALA A 576 -7.01 9.12 -34.14
N PHE A 577 -7.81 8.71 -33.16
CA PHE A 577 -9.09 8.05 -33.39
C PHE A 577 -10.15 9.01 -33.98
N GLU A 578 -10.27 10.24 -33.46
CA GLU A 578 -11.17 11.27 -34.00
C GLU A 578 -10.83 11.60 -35.46
N LYS A 579 -9.54 11.80 -35.75
CA LYS A 579 -9.05 12.06 -37.11
C LYS A 579 -9.41 10.92 -38.07
N THR A 580 -9.31 9.68 -37.61
CA THR A 580 -9.52 8.50 -38.46
C THR A 580 -11.01 8.16 -38.62
N SER A 581 -11.81 8.30 -37.57
CA SER A 581 -13.24 8.00 -37.59
C SER A 581 -14.08 9.14 -38.17
N GLY A 582 -13.57 10.38 -38.13
CA GLY A 582 -14.34 11.59 -38.43
C GLY A 582 -15.47 11.84 -37.42
N LYS A 583 -15.40 11.21 -36.24
CA LYS A 583 -16.38 11.33 -35.16
C LYS A 583 -15.72 11.96 -33.94
N PRO A 584 -16.43 12.86 -33.22
CA PRO A 584 -15.92 13.37 -31.96
C PRO A 584 -15.94 12.25 -30.91
N VAL A 585 -14.98 12.30 -30.00
CA VAL A 585 -14.89 11.42 -28.83
C VAL A 585 -14.89 12.30 -27.58
N PRO A 586 -16.08 12.67 -27.07
CA PRO A 586 -16.16 13.46 -25.84
C PRO A 586 -15.50 12.72 -24.68
N TYR A 587 -14.72 13.43 -23.87
CA TYR A 587 -14.07 12.87 -22.69
C TYR A 587 -14.14 13.81 -21.49
N GLU A 588 -13.99 13.23 -20.29
CA GLU A 588 -13.91 13.94 -19.01
C GLU A 588 -12.68 13.45 -18.26
N ILE A 589 -11.88 14.39 -17.76
CA ILE A 589 -10.73 14.09 -16.90
C ILE A 589 -11.25 13.79 -15.50
N VAL A 590 -10.89 12.63 -14.96
CA VAL A 590 -11.25 12.14 -13.63
C VAL A 590 -9.99 11.80 -12.83
N ASP A 591 -10.14 11.47 -11.54
CA ASP A 591 -9.02 11.06 -10.69
C ASP A 591 -8.20 9.91 -11.31
N ARG A 592 -6.89 9.86 -11.01
CA ARG A 592 -6.02 8.77 -11.43
C ARG A 592 -6.59 7.41 -11.04
N ARG A 593 -6.51 6.44 -11.95
CA ARG A 593 -6.90 5.06 -11.68
C ARG A 593 -5.85 4.42 -10.76
N PRO A 594 -6.23 3.86 -9.60
CA PRO A 594 -5.25 3.24 -8.68
C PRO A 594 -4.49 2.10 -9.36
N GLY A 595 -3.16 2.16 -9.34
CA GLY A 595 -2.28 1.17 -9.99
C GLY A 595 -1.87 1.51 -11.42
N ASP A 596 -2.37 2.62 -11.99
CA ASP A 596 -1.90 3.11 -13.29
C ASP A 596 -0.55 3.81 -13.15
N VAL A 597 0.42 3.31 -13.91
CA VAL A 597 1.75 3.93 -14.06
C VAL A 597 1.69 5.12 -15.02
N ALA A 598 2.59 6.09 -14.84
CA ALA A 598 2.65 7.27 -15.71
C ALA A 598 2.99 6.87 -17.16
N THR A 599 4.07 6.11 -17.35
CA THR A 599 4.62 5.78 -18.66
C THR A 599 5.01 4.30 -18.71
N SER A 600 4.60 3.61 -19.78
CA SER A 600 4.94 2.19 -20.00
C SER A 600 5.07 1.89 -21.50
N TYR A 601 6.29 1.73 -21.99
CA TYR A 601 6.56 1.32 -23.37
C TYR A 601 7.76 0.38 -23.49
N ALA A 602 7.76 -0.46 -24.53
CA ALA A 602 8.69 -1.57 -24.66
C ALA A 602 10.08 -1.13 -25.13
N ASN A 603 11.10 -1.94 -24.83
CA ASN A 603 12.27 -2.04 -25.68
C ASN A 603 12.09 -3.29 -26.57
N PRO A 604 11.86 -3.16 -27.89
CA PRO A 604 11.61 -4.30 -28.79
C PRO A 604 12.88 -4.96 -29.32
N ALA A 605 14.08 -4.47 -28.95
CA ALA A 605 15.34 -4.89 -29.56
C ALA A 605 15.58 -6.42 -29.50
N LYS A 606 15.27 -7.06 -28.37
CA LYS A 606 15.47 -8.50 -28.21
C LYS A 606 14.50 -9.32 -29.05
N ALA A 607 13.25 -8.89 -29.20
CA ALA A 607 12.28 -9.54 -30.07
C ALA A 607 12.72 -9.48 -31.55
N HIS A 608 13.24 -8.33 -31.97
CA HIS A 608 13.82 -8.18 -33.30
C HIS A 608 15.05 -9.08 -33.50
N GLU A 609 16.01 -9.07 -32.56
CA GLU A 609 17.23 -9.88 -32.66
C GLU A 609 16.95 -11.39 -32.65
N LEU A 610 16.05 -11.86 -31.77
CA LEU A 610 15.80 -13.29 -31.55
C LEU A 610 14.78 -13.89 -32.51
N LEU A 611 13.72 -13.14 -32.83
CA LEU A 611 12.57 -13.64 -33.59
C LEU A 611 12.44 -13.01 -34.98
N GLY A 612 13.20 -11.96 -35.29
CA GLY A 612 12.94 -11.12 -36.46
C GLY A 612 11.61 -10.37 -36.37
N PHE A 613 11.12 -10.13 -35.15
CA PHE A 613 9.85 -9.43 -34.91
C PHE A 613 10.04 -7.91 -34.98
N GLU A 614 9.21 -7.25 -35.80
CA GLU A 614 9.06 -5.80 -35.83
C GLU A 614 7.57 -5.48 -36.03
N ALA A 615 7.06 -4.49 -35.28
CA ALA A 615 5.68 -4.03 -35.46
C ALA A 615 5.61 -3.09 -36.67
N GLU A 616 4.86 -3.47 -37.70
CA GLU A 616 4.80 -2.71 -38.97
C GLU A 616 3.69 -1.66 -39.00
N ARG A 617 2.66 -1.78 -38.14
CA ARG A 617 1.47 -0.94 -38.18
C ARG A 617 1.56 0.20 -37.18
N ASP A 618 1.25 1.40 -37.64
CA ASP A 618 1.30 2.61 -36.80
C ASP A 618 -0.03 2.88 -36.07
N LEU A 619 -0.06 3.92 -35.23
CA LEU A 619 -1.27 4.31 -34.49
C LEU A 619 -2.46 4.64 -35.42
N GLY A 620 -2.20 5.17 -36.62
CA GLY A 620 -3.22 5.45 -37.63
C GLY A 620 -3.83 4.17 -38.20
N ASP A 621 -3.00 3.17 -38.50
CA ASP A 621 -3.44 1.83 -38.90
C ASP A 621 -4.32 1.19 -37.82
N MET A 622 -3.88 1.25 -36.56
CA MET A 622 -4.63 0.73 -35.40
C MET A 622 -6.01 1.39 -35.28
N CYS A 623 -6.07 2.72 -35.37
CA CYS A 623 -7.33 3.46 -35.31
C CYS A 623 -8.25 3.12 -36.49
N ARG A 624 -7.69 3.02 -37.70
CA ARG A 624 -8.46 2.73 -38.92
C ARG A 624 -9.11 1.37 -38.86
N ASP A 625 -8.33 0.34 -38.57
CA ASP A 625 -8.81 -1.04 -38.64
C ASP A 625 -9.84 -1.29 -37.53
N ALA A 626 -9.64 -0.70 -36.35
CA ALA A 626 -10.62 -0.76 -35.27
C ALA A 626 -11.90 0.03 -35.54
N TRP A 627 -11.80 1.21 -36.16
CA TRP A 627 -12.99 1.95 -36.58
C TRP A 627 -13.78 1.16 -37.63
N ASN A 628 -13.10 0.54 -38.59
CA ASN A 628 -13.75 -0.32 -39.58
C ASN A 628 -14.50 -1.50 -38.91
N TRP A 629 -13.87 -2.17 -37.93
CA TRP A 629 -14.54 -3.19 -37.11
C TRP A 629 -15.76 -2.64 -36.37
N GLN A 630 -15.59 -1.56 -35.61
CA GLN A 630 -16.64 -1.02 -34.74
C GLN A 630 -17.82 -0.41 -35.53
N GLN A 631 -17.55 0.18 -36.70
CA GLN A 631 -18.56 0.72 -37.60
C GLN A 631 -19.41 -0.40 -38.22
N ARG A 632 -18.78 -1.51 -38.62
CA ARG A 632 -19.47 -2.66 -39.22
C ARG A 632 -20.18 -3.52 -38.17
N ASN A 633 -19.69 -3.51 -36.95
CA ASN A 633 -20.20 -4.31 -35.83
C ASN A 633 -20.50 -3.41 -34.62
N PRO A 634 -21.48 -2.49 -34.69
CA PRO A 634 -21.74 -1.53 -33.62
C PRO A 634 -22.00 -2.21 -32.27
N MET A 635 -22.65 -3.37 -32.28
CA MET A 635 -22.99 -4.15 -31.08
C MET A 635 -22.07 -5.37 -30.86
N GLY A 636 -20.88 -5.38 -31.48
CA GLY A 636 -19.99 -6.52 -31.46
C GLY A 636 -20.58 -7.71 -32.23
N PHE A 637 -20.29 -8.94 -31.79
CA PHE A 637 -20.72 -10.15 -32.49
C PHE A 637 -22.22 -10.47 -32.36
N LYS A 638 -22.99 -9.68 -31.59
CA LYS A 638 -24.40 -10.02 -31.25
C LYS A 638 -25.41 -9.83 -32.40
N ASN A 639 -25.02 -9.32 -33.56
CA ASN A 639 -25.90 -9.13 -34.73
C ASN A 639 -25.26 -9.62 -36.06
N GLY A 640 -24.31 -10.56 -36.01
CA GLY A 640 -23.68 -11.19 -37.19
C GLY A 640 -24.08 -12.64 -37.36
#